data_AF-A0A7W8M7X4-F1
#
_entry.id   AF-A0A7W8M7X4-F1
#
_cell.length_a   1.000
_cell.length_b   1.000
_cell.length_c   1.000
_cell.angle_alpha   90.00
_cell.angle_beta   90.00
_cell.angle_gamma   90.00
#
_symmetry.space_group_name_H-M   'P 1'
#
loop_
_entity.id
_entity.type
_entity.pdbx_description
1 polymer ?
#
loop_
_entity_poly.entity_id
_entity_poly.type
_entity_poly.pdbx_seq_one_letter_code
_entity_poly.pdbx_strand_id
1 'polypeptide(L)'
;MQKFVYSLHGSARSVEFIGDSLSALRAFPDAAKHEAGHQIHRVQTGRPSADWKPMSSIGVGVREIRIRDDCKQGPRTRKIEVSEARIGGWLMKSKRFANVCHAIEDDPELADNLRLRSELMMALRDRIEAAGLTQVEAAAQLGVTQPRISDLLRGKIDVFSLDALVRLAHAAGLRVTMEVQPAA
;
A
#
# COMPACT_ATOMS: atom_id res chain seq x y z
N MET A 1 39.75 2.20 -3.37
CA MET A 1 38.85 1.22 -4.00
C MET A 1 37.41 1.70 -3.80
N GLN A 2 36.78 2.26 -4.83
CA GLN A 2 35.38 2.68 -4.77
C GLN A 2 34.48 1.44 -4.78
N LYS A 3 33.66 1.27 -3.74
CA LYS A 3 32.56 0.30 -3.73
C LYS A 3 31.31 1.04 -4.18
N PHE A 4 30.92 0.86 -5.43
CA PHE A 4 29.57 1.20 -5.89
C PHE A 4 28.64 0.06 -5.48
N VAL A 5 27.79 0.30 -4.48
CA VAL A 5 26.70 -0.60 -4.13
C VAL A 5 25.46 -0.09 -4.85
N TYR A 6 25.08 -0.75 -5.94
CA TYR A 6 23.78 -0.55 -6.58
C TYR A 6 22.87 -1.71 -6.17
N SER A 7 21.68 -1.41 -5.65
CA SER A 7 20.60 -2.39 -5.61
C SER A 7 19.82 -2.23 -6.91
N LEU A 8 19.75 -3.28 -7.70
CA LEU A 8 18.78 -3.38 -8.78
C LEU A 8 17.40 -3.13 -8.17
N HIS A 9 16.60 -2.26 -8.80
CA HIS A 9 15.18 -2.09 -8.48
C HIS A 9 14.51 -3.44 -8.67
N GLY A 10 14.40 -4.20 -7.58
CA GLY A 10 13.90 -5.57 -7.61
C GLY A 10 12.49 -5.58 -8.18
N SER A 11 12.29 -6.35 -9.25
CA SER A 11 11.00 -6.72 -9.81
C SER A 11 9.96 -6.82 -8.68
N ALA A 12 8.93 -5.97 -8.74
CA ALA A 12 7.86 -5.94 -7.75
C ALA A 12 7.36 -7.37 -7.53
N ARG A 13 7.36 -7.84 -6.27
CA ARG A 13 6.96 -9.21 -5.97
C ARG A 13 5.49 -9.38 -6.35
N SER A 14 5.16 -10.41 -7.13
CA SER A 14 3.77 -10.73 -7.45
C SER A 14 3.00 -11.06 -6.18
N VAL A 15 1.74 -10.62 -6.09
CA VAL A 15 0.82 -11.03 -5.01
C VAL A 15 0.03 -12.24 -5.46
N GLU A 16 -0.05 -13.22 -4.57
CA GLU A 16 -0.86 -14.41 -4.75
C GLU A 16 -1.97 -14.40 -3.69
N PHE A 17 -3.22 -14.45 -4.16
CA PHE A 17 -4.39 -14.61 -3.31
C PHE A 17 -4.80 -16.07 -3.28
N ILE A 18 -5.12 -16.58 -2.09
CA ILE A 18 -5.42 -18.00 -1.85
C ILE A 18 -6.89 -18.13 -1.46
N GLY A 19 -7.62 -19.02 -2.13
CA GLY A 19 -9.02 -19.29 -1.80
C GLY A 19 -9.92 -18.09 -2.09
N ASP A 20 -10.70 -17.67 -1.10
CA ASP A 20 -11.64 -16.56 -1.17
C ASP A 20 -11.05 -15.22 -0.72
N SER A 21 -9.75 -15.17 -0.38
CA SER A 21 -9.11 -13.98 0.18
C SER A 21 -9.23 -12.74 -0.70
N LEU A 22 -9.17 -12.91 -2.03
CA LEU A 22 -9.35 -11.81 -2.98
C LEU A 22 -10.78 -11.28 -2.97
N SER A 23 -11.75 -12.18 -3.00
CA SER A 23 -13.17 -11.83 -2.99
C SER A 23 -13.55 -11.13 -1.69
N ALA A 24 -13.03 -11.61 -0.55
CA ALA A 24 -13.22 -10.99 0.74
C ALA A 24 -12.63 -9.57 0.78
N LEU A 25 -11.44 -9.37 0.21
CA LEU A 25 -10.81 -8.06 0.12
C LEU A 25 -11.60 -7.08 -0.77
N ARG A 26 -12.12 -7.56 -1.91
CA ARG A 26 -12.97 -6.76 -2.81
C ARG A 26 -14.32 -6.37 -2.20
N ALA A 27 -14.82 -7.12 -1.23
CA ALA A 27 -16.08 -6.84 -0.55
C ALA A 27 -15.98 -5.78 0.55
N PHE A 28 -14.79 -5.22 0.79
CA PHE A 28 -14.60 -4.14 1.75
C PHE A 28 -15.16 -2.81 1.22
N PRO A 29 -15.56 -1.89 2.11
CA PRO A 29 -15.82 -0.51 1.71
C PRO A 29 -14.61 0.06 0.95
N ASP A 30 -14.85 0.89 -0.07
CA ASP A 30 -13.80 1.34 -0.98
C ASP A 30 -12.58 1.94 -0.26
N ALA A 31 -12.83 2.77 0.77
CA ALA A 31 -11.74 3.35 1.56
C ALA A 31 -10.83 2.30 2.22
N ALA A 32 -11.42 1.26 2.82
CA ALA A 32 -10.67 0.18 3.45
C ALA A 32 -10.01 -0.73 2.41
N LYS A 33 -10.68 -0.99 1.28
CA LYS A 33 -10.18 -1.75 0.14
C LYS A 33 -8.94 -1.10 -0.46
N HIS A 34 -8.98 0.21 -0.71
CA HIS A 34 -7.87 0.96 -1.30
C HIS A 34 -6.72 1.16 -0.32
N GLU A 35 -6.99 1.42 0.96
CA GLU A 35 -5.96 1.44 2.00
C GLU A 35 -5.26 0.07 2.10
N ALA A 36 -6.01 -1.03 2.06
CA ALA A 36 -5.44 -2.37 2.00
C ALA A 36 -4.55 -2.57 0.78
N GLY A 37 -5.03 -2.16 -0.40
CA GLY A 37 -4.28 -2.19 -1.66
C GLY A 37 -2.95 -1.46 -1.53
N HIS A 38 -2.97 -0.24 -0.98
CA HIS A 38 -1.75 0.52 -0.74
C HIS A 38 -0.78 -0.21 0.23
N GLN A 39 -1.26 -0.74 1.34
CA GLN A 39 -0.39 -1.45 2.29
C GLN A 39 0.20 -2.74 1.69
N ILE A 40 -0.57 -3.48 0.89
CA ILE A 40 -0.05 -4.65 0.18
C ILE A 40 0.97 -4.23 -0.87
N HIS A 41 0.72 -3.15 -1.62
CA HIS A 41 1.65 -2.62 -2.63
C HIS A 41 2.99 -2.21 -1.98
N ARG A 42 2.95 -1.67 -0.77
CA ARG A 42 4.17 -1.42 0.03
C ARG A 42 4.96 -2.69 0.28
N VAL A 43 4.29 -3.75 0.71
CA VAL A 43 4.93 -5.06 0.93
C VAL A 43 5.48 -5.65 -0.38
N GLN A 44 4.76 -5.51 -1.50
CA GLN A 44 5.23 -5.95 -2.83
C GLN A 44 6.54 -5.28 -3.24
N THR A 45 6.70 -3.99 -2.93
CA THR A 45 7.91 -3.20 -3.24
C THR A 45 9.01 -3.33 -2.18
N GLY A 46 8.84 -4.24 -1.20
CA GLY A 46 9.84 -4.54 -0.19
C GLY A 46 9.82 -3.63 1.03
N ARG A 47 8.81 -2.76 1.18
CA ARG A 47 8.60 -1.92 2.37
C ARG A 47 7.70 -2.65 3.37
N PRO A 48 7.91 -2.51 4.69
CA PRO A 48 6.92 -2.97 5.66
C PRO A 48 5.63 -2.13 5.53
N SER A 49 4.47 -2.74 5.81
CA SER A 49 3.22 -1.97 5.95
C SER A 49 3.28 -1.03 7.17
N ALA A 50 2.36 -0.06 7.25
CA ALA A 50 2.44 1.03 8.22
C ALA A 50 2.06 0.59 9.64
N ASP A 51 1.05 -0.28 9.73
CA ASP A 51 0.54 -0.87 10.96
C ASP A 51 0.42 -2.38 10.74
N TRP A 52 1.25 -3.16 11.43
CA TRP A 52 1.23 -4.61 11.35
C TRP A 52 1.66 -5.28 12.64
N LYS A 53 1.22 -6.53 12.81
CA LYS A 53 1.60 -7.39 13.93
C LYS A 53 2.05 -8.76 13.44
N PRO A 54 3.08 -9.39 14.05
CA PRO A 54 3.41 -10.78 13.74
C PRO A 54 2.26 -11.72 14.17
N MET A 55 1.96 -12.69 13.31
CA MET A 55 0.97 -13.75 13.54
C MET A 55 1.70 -15.07 13.77
N SER A 56 2.41 -15.18 14.91
CA SER A 56 3.25 -16.33 15.23
C SER A 56 2.47 -17.65 15.35
N SER A 57 1.16 -17.61 15.58
CA SER A 57 0.28 -18.78 15.62
C SER A 57 0.01 -19.39 14.24
N ILE A 58 0.14 -18.63 13.16
CA ILE A 58 -0.04 -19.08 11.76
C ILE A 58 1.29 -19.48 11.13
N GLY A 59 2.40 -18.95 11.64
CA GLY A 59 3.73 -19.33 11.17
C GLY A 59 4.76 -18.23 11.27
N VAL A 60 6.03 -18.64 11.23
CA VAL A 60 7.17 -17.71 11.23
C VAL A 60 7.13 -16.85 9.97
N GLY A 61 7.23 -15.54 10.13
CA GLY A 61 7.23 -14.58 9.03
C GLY A 61 5.83 -14.12 8.58
N VAL A 62 4.76 -14.67 9.13
CA VAL A 62 3.39 -14.22 8.85
C VAL A 62 3.11 -12.90 9.57
N ARG A 63 2.58 -11.93 8.82
CA ARG A 63 2.24 -10.60 9.31
C ARG A 63 0.80 -10.26 9.00
N GLU A 64 0.09 -9.72 9.99
CA GLU A 64 -1.23 -9.14 9.84
C GLU A 64 -1.10 -7.66 9.49
N ILE A 65 -1.66 -7.22 8.37
CA ILE A 65 -1.81 -5.79 8.03
C ILE A 65 -3.07 -5.28 8.73
N ARG A 66 -2.93 -4.21 9.51
CA ARG A 66 -4.05 -3.62 10.25
C ARG A 66 -4.49 -2.34 9.56
N ILE A 67 -5.78 -2.26 9.27
CA ILE A 67 -6.41 -1.10 8.63
C ILE A 67 -7.37 -0.50 9.66
N ARG A 68 -7.26 0.82 9.88
CA ARG A 68 -8.17 1.52 10.78
C ARG A 68 -9.23 2.18 9.94
N ASP A 69 -10.48 1.79 10.15
CA ASP A 69 -11.59 2.53 9.58
C ASP A 69 -11.92 3.70 10.52
N ASP A 70 -11.68 4.94 10.05
CA ASP A 70 -12.05 6.16 10.76
C ASP A 70 -13.46 6.64 10.34
N CYS A 71 -14.16 5.88 9.48
CA CYS A 71 -15.54 6.17 9.10
C CYS A 71 -16.43 6.08 10.34
N LYS A 72 -17.06 7.21 10.72
CA LYS A 72 -17.96 7.33 11.88
C LYS A 72 -19.33 6.64 11.67
N GLN A 73 -19.36 5.41 11.16
CA GLN A 73 -20.59 4.65 10.97
C GLN A 73 -20.44 3.21 11.44
N GLY A 74 -20.64 3.00 12.75
CA GLY A 74 -20.96 1.69 13.35
C GLY A 74 -19.82 0.66 13.36
N PRO A 75 -19.88 -0.36 14.23
CA PRO A 75 -18.75 -1.25 14.45
C PRO A 75 -18.74 -2.31 13.33
N ARG A 76 -17.63 -2.93 12.92
CA ARG A 76 -16.65 -3.67 13.72
C ARG A 76 -15.44 -3.93 12.82
N THR A 77 -14.24 -3.92 13.40
CA THR A 77 -13.08 -4.64 12.87
C THR A 77 -13.52 -6.01 12.35
N ARG A 78 -13.58 -6.19 11.02
CA ARG A 78 -13.66 -7.53 10.44
C ARG A 78 -12.27 -8.11 10.57
N LYS A 79 -12.08 -8.93 11.61
CA LYS A 79 -10.93 -9.82 11.70
C LYS A 79 -11.01 -10.72 10.46
N ILE A 80 -10.08 -10.55 9.51
CA ILE A 80 -9.88 -11.57 8.49
C ILE A 80 -9.13 -12.68 9.21
N GLU A 81 -9.84 -13.68 9.71
CA GLU A 81 -9.22 -14.91 10.16
C GLU A 81 -8.74 -15.68 8.91
N VAL A 82 -7.44 -15.57 8.63
CA VAL A 82 -6.77 -16.53 7.75
C VAL A 82 -6.58 -17.80 8.58
N SER A 83 -7.53 -18.73 8.47
CA SER A 83 -7.39 -20.05 9.05
C SER A 83 -6.36 -20.85 8.24
N GLU A 84 -5.33 -21.37 8.93
CA GLU A 84 -4.50 -22.45 8.39
C GLU A 84 -5.38 -23.66 8.11
N ALA A 85 -5.39 -24.12 6.87
CA ALA A 85 -6.03 -25.38 6.52
C ALA A 85 -5.33 -26.01 5.32
N ARG A 86 -4.32 -26.85 5.61
CA ARG A 86 -4.16 -28.09 4.85
C ARG A 86 -5.35 -28.97 5.21
N ILE A 87 -6.41 -28.93 4.41
CA ILE A 87 -7.39 -30.03 4.37
C ILE A 87 -6.98 -30.91 3.19
N GLY A 88 -6.86 -32.21 3.47
CA GLY A 88 -6.34 -33.21 2.53
C GLY A 88 -6.88 -33.07 1.10
N GLY A 89 -5.97 -33.15 0.14
CA GLY A 89 -6.29 -33.46 -1.26
C GLY A 89 -6.98 -32.38 -2.09
N TRP A 90 -7.27 -31.18 -1.58
CA TRP A 90 -7.88 -30.10 -2.39
C TRP A 90 -6.85 -29.10 -2.94
N LEU A 91 -6.91 -28.89 -4.26
CA LEU A 91 -6.22 -27.81 -4.96
C LEU A 91 -6.93 -26.48 -4.63
N MET A 92 -6.40 -25.70 -3.69
CA MET A 92 -6.90 -24.34 -3.48
C MET A 92 -6.58 -23.51 -4.72
N LYS A 93 -7.61 -22.94 -5.34
CA LYS A 93 -7.42 -22.01 -6.46
C LYS A 93 -6.66 -20.79 -5.94
N SER A 94 -5.53 -20.47 -6.58
CA SER A 94 -4.81 -19.23 -6.34
C SER A 94 -4.88 -18.32 -7.57
N LYS A 95 -4.82 -17.01 -7.34
CA LYS A 95 -4.75 -16.01 -8.41
C LYS A 95 -3.55 -15.10 -8.17
N ARG A 96 -2.72 -14.95 -9.19
CA ARG A 96 -1.48 -14.17 -9.14
C ARG A 96 -1.62 -12.88 -9.93
N PHE A 97 -1.20 -11.78 -9.33
CA PHE A 97 -1.23 -10.44 -9.93
C PHE A 97 0.15 -9.79 -9.83
N ALA A 98 0.54 -9.05 -10.87
CA ALA A 98 1.77 -8.26 -10.86
C ALA A 98 1.68 -7.10 -9.85
N ASN A 99 0.52 -6.43 -9.80
CA ASN A 99 0.25 -5.34 -8.88
C ASN A 99 -1.10 -5.55 -8.19
N VAL A 100 -1.15 -5.31 -6.88
CA VAL A 100 -2.36 -5.50 -6.08
C VAL A 100 -3.51 -4.57 -6.45
N CYS A 101 -3.26 -3.34 -6.93
CA CYS A 101 -4.32 -2.41 -7.31
C CYS A 101 -5.19 -3.00 -8.44
N HIS A 102 -4.57 -3.65 -9.42
CA HIS A 102 -5.24 -4.38 -10.49
C HIS A 102 -5.90 -5.68 -10.02
N ALA A 103 -5.57 -6.17 -8.82
CA ALA A 103 -6.24 -7.31 -8.23
C ALA A 103 -7.53 -6.89 -7.52
N ILE A 104 -7.52 -5.75 -6.83
CA ILE A 104 -8.64 -5.32 -5.98
C ILE A 104 -9.67 -4.46 -6.70
N GLU A 105 -9.29 -3.85 -7.83
CA GLU A 105 -10.15 -2.97 -8.61
C GLU A 105 -10.36 -3.53 -10.02
N ASP A 106 -11.62 -3.53 -10.47
CA ASP A 106 -11.99 -4.08 -11.78
C ASP A 106 -11.93 -3.00 -12.87
N ASP A 107 -12.07 -1.73 -12.50
CA ASP A 107 -11.82 -0.61 -13.41
C ASP A 107 -10.30 -0.39 -13.59
N PRO A 108 -9.76 -0.61 -14.80
CA PRO A 108 -8.32 -0.44 -15.06
C PRO A 108 -7.85 1.01 -14.85
N GLU A 109 -8.68 2.01 -15.15
CA GLU A 109 -8.31 3.42 -14.98
C GLU A 109 -8.12 3.75 -13.50
N LEU A 110 -9.08 3.36 -12.66
CA LEU A 110 -9.00 3.53 -11.23
C LEU A 110 -7.85 2.72 -10.62
N ALA A 111 -7.64 1.48 -11.07
CA ALA A 111 -6.52 0.64 -10.63
C ALA A 111 -5.15 1.31 -10.87
N ASP A 112 -4.95 1.90 -12.05
CA ASP A 112 -3.72 2.63 -12.37
C ASP A 112 -3.59 3.93 -11.57
N ASN A 113 -4.70 4.66 -11.38
CA ASN A 113 -4.70 5.86 -10.55
C ASN A 113 -4.27 5.53 -9.11
N LEU A 114 -4.84 4.48 -8.51
CA LEU A 114 -4.48 3.99 -7.18
C LEU A 114 -3.03 3.51 -7.12
N ARG A 115 -2.53 2.85 -8.16
CA ARG A 115 -1.13 2.44 -8.27
C ARG A 115 -0.20 3.66 -8.22
N LEU A 116 -0.44 4.67 -9.06
CA LEU A 116 0.36 5.90 -9.12
C LEU A 116 0.31 6.69 -7.82
N ARG A 117 -0.87 6.83 -7.21
CA ARG A 117 -1.01 7.45 -5.89
C ARG A 117 -0.20 6.70 -4.84
N SER A 118 -0.29 5.38 -4.83
CA SER A 118 0.45 4.54 -3.90
C SER A 118 1.97 4.70 -4.06
N GLU A 119 2.47 4.76 -5.29
CA GLU A 119 3.90 5.00 -5.59
C GLU A 119 4.36 6.35 -5.03
N LEU A 120 3.60 7.43 -5.27
CA LEU A 120 3.93 8.75 -4.74
C LEU A 120 3.87 8.80 -3.21
N MET A 121 2.86 8.19 -2.59
CA MET A 121 2.75 8.11 -1.12
C MET A 121 3.94 7.36 -0.50
N MET A 122 4.39 6.27 -1.14
CA MET A 122 5.59 5.55 -0.72
C MET A 122 6.83 6.42 -0.83
N ALA A 123 7.05 7.08 -1.97
CA ALA A 123 8.21 7.94 -2.18
C ALA A 123 8.24 9.12 -1.20
N LEU A 124 7.08 9.73 -0.93
CA LEU A 124 6.93 10.80 0.06
C LEU A 124 7.25 10.32 1.48
N ARG A 125 6.74 9.15 1.87
CA ARG A 125 7.08 8.53 3.15
C ARG A 125 8.59 8.30 3.25
N ASP A 126 9.17 7.64 2.26
CA ASP A 126 10.60 7.30 2.28
C ASP A 126 11.45 8.56 2.41
N ARG A 127 11.05 9.65 1.75
CA ARG A 127 11.71 10.95 1.82
C ARG A 127 11.60 11.60 3.21
N ILE A 128 10.44 11.50 3.86
CA ILE A 128 10.22 11.98 5.24
C ILE A 128 11.08 11.16 6.22
N GLU A 129 11.06 9.83 6.09
CA GLU A 129 11.80 8.91 6.95
C GLU A 129 13.32 9.08 6.76
N ALA A 130 13.81 9.20 5.53
CA ALA A 130 15.23 9.43 5.23
C ALA A 130 15.73 10.80 5.71
N ALA A 131 14.84 11.79 5.82
CA ALA A 131 15.16 13.10 6.38
C ALA A 131 15.16 13.10 7.92
N GLY A 132 14.66 12.04 8.57
CA GLY A 132 14.48 11.99 10.02
C GLY A 132 13.42 12.96 10.54
N LEU A 133 12.51 13.43 9.69
CA LEU A 133 11.52 14.45 10.07
C LEU A 133 10.41 13.84 10.91
N THR A 134 10.06 14.52 12.00
CA THR A 134 8.79 14.28 12.68
C THR A 134 7.61 14.69 11.79
N GLN A 135 6.40 14.25 12.15
CA GLN A 135 5.20 14.65 11.40
C GLN A 135 4.97 16.16 11.39
N VAL A 136 5.36 16.86 12.46
CA VAL A 136 5.22 18.32 12.59
C VAL A 136 6.22 19.04 11.70
N GLU A 137 7.48 18.60 11.69
CA GLU A 137 8.51 19.18 10.82
C GLU A 137 8.21 18.91 9.35
N ALA A 138 7.79 17.69 9.01
CA ALA A 138 7.35 17.36 7.66
C ALA A 138 6.15 18.21 7.22
N ALA A 139 5.21 18.48 8.11
CA ALA A 139 4.06 19.35 7.82
C ALA A 139 4.51 20.78 7.50
N ALA A 140 5.40 21.35 8.31
CA ALA A 140 5.97 22.67 8.09
C ALA A 140 6.75 22.75 6.79
N GLN A 141 7.62 21.76 6.52
CA GLN A 141 8.45 21.73 5.31
C GLN A 141 7.63 21.54 4.03
N LEU A 142 6.58 20.70 4.08
CA LEU A 142 5.72 20.42 2.93
C LEU A 142 4.57 21.42 2.77
N GLY A 143 4.46 22.40 3.66
CA GLY A 143 3.43 23.44 3.61
C GLY A 143 2.01 22.90 3.81
N VAL A 144 1.84 21.85 4.63
CA VAL A 144 0.54 21.23 4.92
C VAL A 144 0.31 21.08 6.42
N THR A 145 -0.88 20.65 6.80
CA THR A 145 -1.21 20.43 8.21
C THR A 145 -0.63 19.10 8.72
N GLN A 146 -0.31 19.00 10.01
CA GLN A 146 0.14 17.75 10.63
C GLN A 146 -0.86 16.60 10.45
N PRO A 147 -2.19 16.76 10.59
CA PRO A 147 -3.14 15.69 10.30
C PRO A 147 -3.01 15.14 8.87
N ARG A 148 -2.75 16.02 7.89
CA ARG A 148 -2.55 15.59 6.51
C ARG A 148 -1.27 14.76 6.34
N ILE A 149 -0.17 15.11 7.02
CA ILE A 149 1.01 14.23 7.07
C ILE A 149 0.67 12.89 7.73
N SER A 150 -0.12 12.92 8.79
CA SER A 150 -0.52 11.70 9.47
C SER A 150 -1.39 10.79 8.59
N ASP A 151 -2.29 11.34 7.78
CA ASP A 151 -3.10 10.57 6.82
C ASP A 151 -2.22 9.94 5.73
N LEU A 152 -1.24 10.71 5.22
CA LEU A 152 -0.25 10.21 4.27
C LEU A 152 0.56 9.04 4.86
N LEU A 153 1.03 9.19 6.09
CA LEU A 153 1.78 8.16 6.81
C LEU A 153 0.89 7.04 7.38
N ARG A 154 -0.42 7.10 7.20
CA ARG A 154 -1.31 5.94 7.46
C ARG A 154 -1.73 5.24 6.18
N GLY A 155 -1.50 5.85 5.03
CA GLY A 155 -1.89 5.27 3.75
C GLY A 155 -3.35 5.53 3.39
N LYS A 156 -3.93 6.64 3.89
CA LYS A 156 -5.29 7.10 3.57
C LYS A 156 -5.40 7.57 2.12
N ILE A 157 -5.24 6.65 1.17
CA ILE A 157 -5.01 6.93 -0.24
C ILE A 157 -6.18 7.68 -0.91
N ASP A 158 -7.42 7.46 -0.46
CA ASP A 158 -8.60 8.15 -0.99
C ASP A 158 -8.67 9.63 -0.62
N VAL A 159 -8.00 10.04 0.46
CA VAL A 159 -7.95 11.44 0.91
C VAL A 159 -7.00 12.28 0.03
N PHE A 160 -6.14 11.62 -0.74
CA PHE A 160 -5.17 12.26 -1.62
C PHE A 160 -5.54 12.06 -3.08
N SER A 161 -5.75 13.16 -3.81
CA SER A 161 -5.73 13.11 -5.27
C SER A 161 -4.31 12.89 -5.77
N LEU A 162 -4.17 12.33 -6.98
CA LEU A 162 -2.88 12.16 -7.64
C LEU A 162 -2.13 13.49 -7.76
N ASP A 163 -2.83 14.53 -8.21
CA ASP A 163 -2.28 15.88 -8.35
C ASP A 163 -1.81 16.47 -7.00
N ALA A 164 -2.54 16.26 -5.90
CA ALA A 164 -2.08 16.70 -4.58
C ALA A 164 -0.79 16.00 -4.16
N LEU A 165 -0.64 14.72 -4.48
CA LEU A 165 0.60 13.96 -4.20
C LEU A 165 1.76 14.45 -5.06
N VAL A 166 1.53 14.80 -6.32
CA VAL A 166 2.55 15.41 -7.20
C VAL A 166 3.03 16.74 -6.62
N ARG A 167 2.11 17.60 -6.14
CA ARG A 167 2.49 18.86 -5.48
C ARG A 167 3.32 18.63 -4.22
N LEU A 168 2.91 17.67 -3.38
CA LEU A 168 3.67 17.31 -2.17
C LEU A 168 5.04 16.75 -2.52
N ALA A 169 5.15 15.90 -3.54
CA ALA A 169 6.42 15.35 -3.99
C ALA A 169 7.38 16.47 -4.41
N HIS A 170 6.89 17.46 -5.16
CA HIS A 170 7.68 18.64 -5.51
C HIS A 170 8.15 19.42 -4.28
N ALA A 171 7.26 19.68 -3.31
CA ALA A 171 7.61 20.34 -2.05
C ALA A 171 8.63 19.55 -1.22
N ALA A 172 8.64 18.21 -1.33
CA ALA A 172 9.60 17.32 -0.70
C ALA A 172 10.98 17.29 -1.40
N GLY A 173 11.13 18.03 -2.50
CA GLY A 173 12.32 18.02 -3.35
C GLY A 173 12.44 16.77 -4.24
N LEU A 174 11.34 16.06 -4.46
CA LEU A 174 11.27 14.91 -5.38
C LEU A 174 10.92 15.39 -6.79
N ARG A 175 11.48 14.72 -7.79
CA ARG A 175 11.08 14.88 -9.19
C ARG A 175 10.17 13.73 -9.58
N VAL A 176 9.00 14.05 -10.10
CA VAL A 176 8.06 13.07 -10.66
C VAL A 176 8.21 13.07 -12.18
N THR A 177 8.37 11.87 -12.76
CA THR A 177 8.36 11.66 -14.20
C THR A 177 7.27 10.63 -14.50
N MET A 178 6.43 10.93 -15.47
CA MET A 178 5.36 10.03 -15.92
C MET A 178 5.61 9.70 -17.40
N GLU A 179 5.56 8.41 -17.72
CA GLU A 179 5.68 7.90 -19.08
C GLU A 179 4.31 7.35 -19.51
N VAL A 180 3.87 7.73 -20.71
CA VAL A 180 2.62 7.24 -21.30
C VAL A 180 3.00 6.35 -22.48
N GLN A 181 2.42 5.15 -22.50
CA GLN A 181 2.66 4.15 -23.54
C GLN A 181 1.33 3.85 -24.25
N PRO A 182 1.36 3.43 -25.53
CA PRO A 182 0.16 2.93 -26.21
C PRO A 182 -0.48 1.79 -25.40
N ALA A 183 -1.81 1.80 -25.30
CA ALA A 183 -2.55 0.66 -24.75
C ALA A 183 -2.34 -0.56 -25.67
N ALA A 184 -1.98 -1.70 -25.09
CA ALA A 184 -1.78 -2.97 -25.81
C ALA A 184 -3.10 -3.72 -26.03
#